data_AF-A0A965YFL7-F1
#
_entry.id   AF-A0A965YFL7-F1
#
_cell.length_a   1.000
_cell.length_b   1.000
_cell.length_c   1.000
_cell.angle_alpha   90.00
_cell.angle_beta   90.00
_cell.angle_gamma   90.00
#
_symmetry.space_group_name_H-M   'P 1'
#
loop_
_entity.id
_entity.type
_entity.pdbx_description
1 polymer ?
#
loop_
_entity_poly.entity_id
_entity_poly.type
_entity_poly.pdbx_seq_one_letter_code
_entity_poly.pdbx_strand_id
1 'polypeptide(L)'
;MGNLLQQMLVGTVTSLKIFALTLLFSLPLGMLVAKGRMSKNPILSNLVNIYIMIMRGTPLILQLLFVYFAPYYIFGSSYDRFTAVIVGFVINYAAYFAEIYRGGVQSIPVGQYEASLVLGFTKTHTFTHVVAPQVIKRIIPAMGNEVITLV
;
A
#
# COMPACT_ATOMS: atom_id res chain seq x y z
N MET A 1 13.97 21.16 31.23
CA MET A 1 13.61 21.53 29.84
C MET A 1 14.44 20.80 28.79
N GLY A 2 15.78 20.74 28.90
CA GLY A 2 16.64 20.09 27.88
C GLY A 2 16.37 18.60 27.61
N ASN A 3 16.02 17.81 28.64
CA ASN A 3 15.73 16.38 28.50
C ASN A 3 14.42 16.10 27.72
N LEU A 4 13.39 16.95 27.88
CA LEU A 4 12.12 16.78 27.16
C LEU A 4 12.29 17.06 25.66
N LEU A 5 12.98 18.16 25.31
CA LEU A 5 13.22 18.52 23.92
C LEU A 5 14.06 17.44 23.20
N GLN A 6 15.04 16.86 23.89
CA GLN A 6 15.82 15.75 23.37
C GLN A 6 14.96 14.49 23.14
N GLN A 7 14.08 14.12 24.08
CA GLN A 7 13.19 12.97 23.92
C GLN A 7 12.19 13.16 22.77
N MET A 8 11.62 14.37 22.64
CA MET A 8 10.74 14.70 21.52
C MET A 8 11.45 14.58 20.18
N LEU A 9 12.69 15.06 20.09
CA LEU A 9 13.49 14.98 18.87
C LEU A 9 13.82 13.53 18.49
N VAL A 10 14.16 12.68 19.47
CA VAL A 10 14.35 11.23 19.25
C VAL A 10 13.06 10.57 18.76
N GLY A 11 11.91 10.92 19.35
CA GLY A 11 10.60 10.45 18.92
C GLY A 11 10.30 10.83 17.48
N THR A 12 10.44 12.11 17.13
CA THR A 12 10.22 12.62 15.77
C THR A 12 11.11 11.92 14.75
N VAL A 13 12.41 11.77 15.03
CA VAL A 13 13.33 11.06 14.13
C VAL A 13 12.92 9.60 13.96
N THR A 14 12.45 8.95 15.02
CA THR A 14 11.98 7.56 14.96
C THR A 14 10.71 7.43 14.12
N SER A 15 9.73 8.32 14.31
CA SER A 15 8.51 8.37 13.50
C SER A 15 8.82 8.63 12.03
N LEU A 16 9.73 9.56 11.72
CA LEU A 16 10.17 9.82 10.33
C LEU A 16 10.84 8.60 9.69
N LYS A 17 11.62 7.83 10.45
CA LYS A 17 12.21 6.57 9.95
C LYS A 17 11.13 5.54 9.65
N ILE A 18 10.17 5.35 10.56
CA ILE A 18 9.04 4.41 10.35
C ILE A 18 8.23 4.83 9.13
N PHE A 19 7.91 6.12 9.03
CA PHE A 19 7.20 6.71 7.91
C PHE A 19 7.92 6.45 6.57
N ALA A 20 9.20 6.83 6.48
CA ALA A 20 9.96 6.71 5.23
C ALA A 20 10.11 5.25 4.79
N LEU A 21 10.45 4.33 5.71
CA LEU A 21 10.57 2.91 5.39
C LEU A 21 9.24 2.28 5.03
N THR A 22 8.16 2.61 5.75
CA THR A 22 6.82 2.11 5.44
C THR A 22 6.44 2.48 4.02
N LEU A 23 6.58 3.75 3.62
CA LEU A 23 6.24 4.18 2.26
C LEU A 23 7.15 3.55 1.20
N LEU A 24 8.45 3.47 1.48
CA LEU A 24 9.42 2.87 0.57
C LEU A 24 9.04 1.44 0.15
N PHE A 25 8.53 0.63 1.09
CA PHE A 25 8.16 -0.75 0.83
C PHE A 25 6.69 -0.94 0.46
N SER A 26 5.77 -0.19 1.08
CA SER A 26 4.33 -0.36 0.84
C SER A 26 3.87 0.20 -0.51
N LEU A 27 4.51 1.23 -1.05
CA LEU A 27 4.14 1.77 -2.37
C LEU A 27 4.40 0.75 -3.50
N PRO A 28 5.62 0.16 -3.65
CA PRO A 28 5.83 -0.88 -4.64
C PRO A 28 5.00 -2.13 -4.36
N LEU A 29 4.90 -2.55 -3.10
CA LEU A 29 4.11 -3.73 -2.73
C LEU A 29 2.63 -3.53 -3.05
N GLY A 30 2.07 -2.35 -2.78
CA GLY A 30 0.70 -1.99 -3.12
C GLY A 30 0.45 -2.03 -4.63
N MET A 31 1.41 -1.64 -5.47
CA MET A 31 1.30 -1.79 -6.92
C MET A 31 1.25 -3.26 -7.35
N LEU A 32 2.08 -4.12 -6.75
CA LEU A 32 2.07 -5.57 -7.02
C LEU A 32 0.75 -6.20 -6.59
N VAL A 33 0.26 -5.85 -5.41
CA VAL A 33 -1.04 -6.29 -4.88
C VAL A 33 -2.17 -5.81 -5.80
N ALA A 34 -2.18 -4.54 -6.23
CA ALA A 34 -3.19 -4.03 -7.16
C ALA A 34 -3.19 -4.81 -8.48
N LYS A 35 -2.02 -5.09 -9.04
CA LYS A 35 -1.87 -5.90 -10.26
C LYS A 35 -2.40 -7.32 -10.06
N GLY A 36 -2.08 -7.95 -8.93
CA GLY A 36 -2.61 -9.26 -8.56
C GLY A 36 -4.14 -9.25 -8.45
N ARG A 37 -4.70 -8.21 -7.82
CA ARG A 37 -6.15 -8.03 -7.66
C ARG A 37 -6.87 -7.84 -9.00
N MET A 38 -6.24 -7.15 -9.96
CA MET A 38 -6.77 -6.93 -11.32
C MET A 38 -6.41 -8.07 -12.30
N SER A 39 -5.78 -9.14 -11.83
CA SER A 39 -5.42 -10.28 -12.67
C SER A 39 -6.67 -10.99 -13.21
N LYS A 40 -6.57 -11.51 -14.44
CA LYS A 40 -7.60 -12.36 -15.05
C LYS A 40 -7.68 -13.74 -14.40
N ASN A 41 -6.65 -14.16 -13.67
CA ASN A 41 -6.66 -15.44 -12.96
C ASN A 41 -7.54 -15.32 -11.71
N PRO A 42 -8.68 -16.03 -11.62
CA PRO A 42 -9.62 -15.89 -10.52
C PRO A 42 -9.04 -16.35 -9.18
N ILE A 43 -8.13 -17.33 -9.18
CA ILE A 43 -7.48 -17.83 -7.97
C ILE A 43 -6.59 -16.74 -7.38
N LEU A 44 -5.72 -16.15 -8.21
CA LEU A 44 -4.83 -15.06 -7.77
C LEU A 44 -5.63 -13.84 -7.31
N SER A 45 -6.64 -13.44 -8.09
CA SER A 45 -7.47 -12.28 -7.77
C SER A 45 -8.19 -12.47 -6.43
N ASN A 46 -8.76 -13.66 -6.17
CA ASN A 46 -9.45 -13.96 -4.92
C ASN A 46 -8.50 -14.03 -3.73
N LEU A 47 -7.32 -14.65 -3.87
CA LEU A 47 -6.34 -14.69 -2.78
C LEU A 47 -5.90 -13.28 -2.36
N VAL A 48 -5.60 -12.42 -3.34
CA VAL A 48 -5.25 -11.02 -3.07
C VAL A 48 -6.44 -10.26 -2.48
N ASN A 49 -7.67 -10.53 -2.94
CA ASN A 49 -8.86 -9.92 -2.38
C ASN A 49 -9.07 -10.27 -0.91
N ILE A 50 -8.82 -11.53 -0.52
CA ILE A 50 -8.87 -11.97 0.89
C ILE A 50 -7.82 -11.22 1.71
N TYR A 51 -6.58 -11.14 1.23
CA TYR A 51 -5.52 -10.36 1.88
C TYR A 51 -5.93 -8.89 2.09
N ILE A 52 -6.44 -8.21 1.04
CA ILE A 52 -6.90 -6.82 1.14
C ILE A 52 -8.03 -6.68 2.16
N MET A 53 -9.00 -7.61 2.13
CA MET A 53 -10.13 -7.61 3.04
C MET A 53 -9.70 -7.75 4.50
N ILE A 54 -8.77 -8.66 4.79
CA ILE A 54 -8.24 -8.84 6.15
C ILE A 54 -7.48 -7.58 6.59
N MET A 55 -6.57 -7.07 5.76
CA MET A 55 -5.72 -5.94 6.15
C MET A 55 -6.50 -4.64 6.35
N ARG A 56 -7.55 -4.41 5.56
CA ARG A 56 -8.41 -3.21 5.68
C ARG A 56 -9.58 -3.40 6.64
N GLY A 57 -9.95 -4.65 6.93
CA GLY A 57 -11.06 -4.99 7.82
C GLY A 57 -10.66 -5.23 9.27
N THR A 58 -9.36 -5.30 9.57
CA THR A 58 -8.83 -5.50 10.93
C THR A 58 -8.11 -4.25 11.45
N PRO A 59 -8.25 -3.91 12.75
CA PRO A 59 -7.51 -2.81 13.34
C PRO A 59 -5.99 -2.98 13.22
N LEU A 60 -5.27 -1.92 12.84
CA LEU A 60 -3.81 -1.93 12.69
C LEU A 60 -3.10 -2.38 13.97
N ILE A 61 -3.61 -2.00 15.15
CA ILE A 61 -3.04 -2.43 16.43
C ILE A 61 -3.03 -3.95 16.58
N LEU A 62 -4.08 -4.65 16.12
CA LEU A 62 -4.11 -6.11 16.16
C LEU A 62 -3.08 -6.73 15.21
N GLN A 63 -2.85 -6.10 14.06
CA GLN A 63 -1.83 -6.55 13.11
C GLN A 63 -0.41 -6.38 13.70
N LEU A 64 -0.14 -5.25 14.37
CA LEU A 64 1.14 -5.02 15.04
C LEU A 64 1.37 -6.03 16.18
N LEU A 65 0.36 -6.28 16.99
CA LEU A 65 0.42 -7.31 18.04
C LEU A 65 0.67 -8.69 17.44
N PHE A 66 -0.03 -9.04 16.36
CA PHE A 66 0.16 -10.32 15.68
C PHE A 66 1.58 -10.46 15.12
N VAL A 67 2.08 -9.44 14.40
CA VAL A 67 3.42 -9.47 13.80
C VAL A 67 4.51 -9.53 14.87
N TYR A 68 4.32 -8.89 16.02
CA TYR A 68 5.31 -8.90 17.10
C TYR A 68 5.29 -10.20 17.91
N PHE A 69 4.11 -10.72 18.27
CA PHE A 69 3.99 -11.85 19.19
C PHE A 69 3.87 -13.21 18.50
N ALA A 70 3.20 -13.32 17.35
CA ALA A 70 2.97 -14.61 16.71
C ALA A 70 4.27 -15.36 16.34
N PRO A 71 5.33 -14.70 15.81
CA PRO A 71 6.57 -15.41 15.48
C PRO A 71 7.22 -16.11 16.67
N TYR A 72 7.15 -15.53 17.87
CA TYR A 72 7.66 -16.15 19.08
C TYR A 72 6.92 -17.46 19.39
N TYR A 73 5.59 -17.44 19.32
CA TYR A 73 4.78 -18.61 19.65
C TYR A 73 4.81 -19.70 18.57
N ILE A 74 5.08 -19.35 17.31
CA ILE A 74 5.09 -20.30 16.19
C ILE A 74 6.49 -20.86 15.94
N PHE A 75 7.52 -20.01 16.00
CA PHE A 75 8.90 -20.35 15.57
C PHE A 75 9.92 -20.29 16.70
N GLY A 76 9.53 -19.85 17.91
CA GLY A 76 10.46 -19.65 19.03
C GLY A 76 11.38 -18.43 18.87
N SER A 77 11.18 -17.60 17.84
CA SER A 77 12.01 -16.43 17.52
C SER A 77 11.16 -15.17 17.39
N SER A 78 11.60 -14.07 18.00
CA SER A 78 10.90 -12.78 17.93
C SER A 78 11.66 -11.79 17.06
N TYR A 79 10.91 -10.93 16.38
CA TYR A 79 11.48 -9.71 15.79
C TYR A 79 11.76 -8.67 16.86
N ASP A 80 12.72 -7.78 16.60
CA ASP A 80 12.81 -6.55 17.38
C ASP A 80 11.56 -5.67 17.12
N ARG A 81 11.26 -4.78 18.06
CA ARG A 81 10.05 -3.94 18.01
C ARG A 81 10.00 -3.06 16.76
N PHE A 82 11.15 -2.55 16.33
CA PHE A 82 11.20 -1.66 15.17
C PHE A 82 10.88 -2.43 13.90
N THR A 83 11.50 -3.61 13.70
CA THR A 83 11.19 -4.47 12.54
C THR A 83 9.74 -4.92 12.53
N ALA A 84 9.17 -5.33 13.66
CA ALA A 84 7.77 -5.72 13.74
C ALA A 84 6.82 -4.58 13.34
N VAL A 85 7.12 -3.35 13.76
CA VAL A 85 6.39 -2.15 13.34
C VAL A 85 6.50 -1.95 11.83
N ILE A 86 7.70 -1.96 11.26
CA ILE A 86 7.87 -1.79 9.81
C ILE A 86 7.08 -2.85 9.04
N VAL A 87 7.20 -4.13 9.40
CA VAL A 87 6.49 -5.21 8.72
C VAL A 87 4.98 -5.01 8.79
N GLY A 88 4.44 -4.76 9.99
CA GLY A 88 2.99 -4.57 10.18
C GLY A 88 2.43 -3.37 9.43
N PHE A 89 3.14 -2.24 9.46
CA PHE A 89 2.75 -1.06 8.69
C PHE A 89 2.84 -1.30 7.18
N VAL A 90 3.91 -1.94 6.69
CA VAL A 90 4.10 -2.20 5.26
C VAL A 90 2.99 -3.09 4.70
N ILE A 91 2.65 -4.19 5.37
CA ILE A 91 1.59 -5.09 4.90
C ILE A 91 0.21 -4.45 5.01
N ASN A 92 -0.02 -3.58 5.98
CA ASN A 92 -1.27 -2.84 6.10
C ASN A 92 -1.42 -1.82 4.97
N TYR A 93 -0.47 -0.90 4.85
CA TYR A 93 -0.50 0.19 3.88
C TYR A 93 -0.44 -0.30 2.43
N ALA A 94 0.22 -1.43 2.16
CA ALA A 94 0.18 -2.03 0.84
C ALA A 94 -1.25 -2.39 0.39
N ALA A 95 -2.12 -2.83 1.31
CA ALA A 95 -3.51 -3.12 0.98
C ALA A 95 -4.33 -1.86 0.70
N TYR A 96 -4.12 -0.78 1.47
CA TYR A 96 -4.78 0.52 1.23
C TYR A 96 -4.33 1.13 -0.10
N PHE A 97 -3.02 1.17 -0.36
CA PHE A 97 -2.49 1.66 -1.63
C PHE A 97 -2.92 0.81 -2.81
N ALA A 98 -3.00 -0.52 -2.66
CA ALA A 98 -3.50 -1.38 -3.73
C ALA A 98 -4.93 -1.03 -4.15
N GLU A 99 -5.79 -0.72 -3.19
CA GLU A 99 -7.17 -0.33 -3.44
C GLU A 99 -7.28 1.07 -4.06
N ILE A 100 -6.41 2.00 -3.66
CA ILE A 100 -6.30 3.31 -4.31
C ILE A 100 -5.84 3.15 -5.76
N TYR A 101 -4.81 2.36 -6.03
CA TYR A 101 -4.34 2.09 -7.40
C TYR A 101 -5.44 1.44 -8.26
N ARG A 102 -6.11 0.41 -7.73
CA ARG A 102 -7.21 -0.27 -8.42
C ARG A 102 -8.37 0.68 -8.70
N GLY A 103 -8.80 1.45 -7.70
CA GLY A 103 -9.85 2.46 -7.84
C GLY A 103 -9.48 3.54 -8.85
N GLY A 104 -8.22 3.98 -8.85
CA GLY A 104 -7.67 4.90 -9.83
C GLY A 104 -7.79 4.39 -11.26
N VAL A 105 -7.35 3.15 -11.52
CA VAL A 105 -7.46 2.50 -12.85
C VAL A 105 -8.92 2.35 -13.28
N GLN A 106 -9.80 1.90 -12.39
CA GLN A 106 -11.21 1.70 -12.69
C GLN A 106 -11.99 2.99 -12.91
N SER A 107 -11.52 4.11 -12.35
CA SER A 107 -12.17 5.40 -12.54
C SER A 107 -12.09 5.90 -13.98
N ILE A 108 -11.12 5.41 -14.78
CA ILE A 108 -10.88 5.92 -16.13
C ILE A 108 -12.05 5.54 -17.06
N PRO A 109 -12.67 6.51 -17.75
CA PRO A 109 -13.80 6.25 -18.64
C PRO A 109 -13.44 5.22 -19.72
N VAL A 110 -14.37 4.29 -19.99
CA VAL A 110 -14.18 3.23 -21.01
C VAL A 110 -13.88 3.83 -22.39
N GLY A 111 -14.44 4.99 -22.71
CA GLY A 111 -14.17 5.71 -23.97
C GLY A 111 -12.69 6.05 -24.22
N GLN A 112 -11.85 6.19 -23.19
CA GLN A 112 -10.40 6.37 -23.36
C GLN A 112 -9.74 5.10 -23.92
N TYR A 113 -10.22 3.94 -23.49
CA TYR A 113 -9.74 2.65 -23.98
C TYR A 113 -10.26 2.38 -25.39
N GLU A 114 -11.52 2.69 -25.67
CA GLU A 114 -12.14 2.53 -27.00
C GLU A 114 -11.48 3.46 -28.03
N ALA A 115 -11.28 4.74 -27.70
CA ALA A 115 -10.59 5.69 -28.58
C ALA A 115 -9.15 5.24 -28.90
N SER A 116 -8.43 4.75 -27.89
CA SER A 116 -7.07 4.22 -28.10
C SER A 116 -7.05 2.99 -29.01
N LEU A 117 -8.07 2.12 -28.90
CA LEU A 117 -8.21 0.95 -29.76
C LEU A 117 -8.51 1.34 -31.22
N VAL A 118 -9.38 2.33 -31.45
CA VAL A 118 -9.68 2.87 -32.79
C VAL A 118 -8.43 3.49 -33.43
N LEU A 119 -7.58 4.13 -32.63
CA LEU A 119 -6.29 4.68 -33.07
C LEU A 119 -5.21 3.60 -33.29
N GLY A 120 -5.53 2.31 -33.11
CA GLY A 120 -4.61 1.20 -33.32
C GLY A 120 -3.56 1.01 -32.23
N PHE A 121 -3.74 1.62 -31.05
CA PHE A 121 -2.78 1.47 -29.95
C PHE A 121 -2.86 0.08 -29.31
N THR A 122 -1.68 -0.47 -28.98
CA THR A 122 -1.59 -1.69 -28.19
C THR A 122 -2.00 -1.43 -26.74
N LYS A 123 -2.44 -2.47 -26.01
CA LYS A 123 -2.85 -2.34 -24.60
C LYS A 123 -1.76 -1.72 -23.71
N THR A 124 -0.49 -2.03 -23.97
CA THR A 124 0.64 -1.45 -23.24
C THR A 124 0.80 0.02 -23.54
N HIS A 125 0.67 0.42 -24.81
CA HIS A 125 0.74 1.82 -25.23
C HIS A 125 -0.41 2.63 -24.64
N THR A 126 -1.65 2.12 -24.77
CA THR A 126 -2.85 2.69 -24.14
C THR A 126 -2.65 2.87 -22.64
N PHE A 127 -2.15 1.84 -21.95
CA PHE A 127 -1.95 1.94 -20.51
C PHE A 127 -0.90 2.99 -20.14
N THR A 128 0.27 2.96 -20.77
CA THR A 128 1.41 3.81 -20.39
C THR A 128 1.24 5.28 -20.78
N HIS A 129 0.67 5.57 -21.95
CA HIS A 129 0.61 6.93 -22.50
C HIS A 129 -0.75 7.61 -22.29
N VAL A 130 -1.83 6.84 -22.14
CA VAL A 130 -3.19 7.41 -22.00
C VAL A 130 -3.70 7.23 -20.57
N VAL A 131 -3.72 5.99 -20.07
CA VAL A 131 -4.38 5.65 -18.80
C VAL A 131 -3.52 6.04 -17.60
N ALA A 132 -2.25 5.63 -17.55
CA ALA A 132 -1.38 5.80 -16.39
C ALA A 132 -1.21 7.27 -15.96
N PRO A 133 -1.00 8.25 -16.86
CA PRO A 133 -0.94 9.66 -16.47
C PRO A 133 -2.24 10.16 -15.84
N GLN A 134 -3.40 9.69 -16.31
CA GLN A 134 -4.71 10.05 -15.74
C GLN A 134 -4.91 9.39 -14.38
N VAL A 135 -4.53 8.12 -14.24
CA VAL A 135 -4.60 7.38 -12.97
C VAL A 135 -3.75 8.09 -11.92
N ILE A 136 -2.50 8.43 -12.23
CA ILE A 136 -1.59 9.13 -11.32
C ILE A 136 -2.23 10.42 -10.79
N LYS A 137 -2.79 11.26 -11.67
CA LYS A 137 -3.45 12.51 -11.27
C LYS A 137 -4.64 12.28 -10.34
N ARG A 138 -5.41 11.20 -10.56
CA ARG A 138 -6.61 10.89 -9.76
C ARG A 138 -6.30 10.27 -8.41
N ILE A 139 -5.23 9.47 -8.32
CA ILE A 139 -4.87 8.81 -7.06
C ILE A 139 -4.09 9.71 -6.10
N ILE A 140 -3.35 10.72 -6.61
CA ILE A 140 -2.50 11.59 -5.77
C ILE A 140 -3.24 12.14 -4.52
N PRO A 141 -4.48 12.66 -4.61
CA PRO A 141 -5.21 13.14 -3.43
C PRO A 141 -5.48 12.05 -2.40
N ALA A 142 -5.92 10.86 -2.84
CA ALA A 142 -6.20 9.72 -1.96
C ALA A 142 -4.91 9.15 -1.35
N MET A 143 -3.84 9.03 -2.16
CA MET A 143 -2.51 8.64 -1.69
C MET A 143 -2.00 9.60 -0.62
N GLY A 144 -2.16 10.92 -0.83
CA GLY A 144 -1.76 11.94 0.13
C GLY A 144 -2.51 11.82 1.46
N ASN A 145 -3.81 11.54 1.44
CA ASN A 145 -4.60 11.32 2.65
C ASN A 145 -4.09 10.12 3.47
N GLU A 146 -3.84 8.99 2.81
CA GLU A 146 -3.28 7.81 3.50
C GLU A 146 -1.85 8.09 4.02
N VAL A 147 -1.03 8.79 3.24
CA VAL A 147 0.32 9.21 3.67
C VAL A 147 0.26 10.10 4.91
N ILE A 148 -0.70 11.02 5.01
CA ILE A 148 -0.88 11.86 6.20
C ILE A 148 -1.33 11.03 7.40
N THR A 149 -2.20 10.04 7.18
CA THR A 149 -2.70 9.14 8.24
C THR A 149 -1.59 8.30 8.89
N LEU A 150 -0.46 8.11 8.20
CA LEU A 150 0.70 7.37 8.70
C LEU A 150 1.52 8.14 9.74
N VAL A 151 1.46 9.47 9.74
CA VAL A 151 2.26 10.37 10.59
C VAL A 151 1.48 10.75 11.83
#